data_AF-A0A2T3NMX7-F1
#
_entry.id   AF-A0A2T3NMX7-F1
#
_cell.length_a   1.000
_cell.length_b   1.000
_cell.length_c   1.000
_cell.angle_alpha   90.00
_cell.angle_beta   90.00
_cell.angle_gamma   90.00
#
_symmetry.space_group_name_H-M   'P 1'
#
loop_
_entity.id
_entity.type
_entity.pdbx_description
1 polymer ?
#
loop_
_entity_poly.entity_id
_entity_poly.type
_entity_poly.pdbx_seq_one_letter_code
_entity_poly.pdbx_strand_id
1 'polypeptide(L)' 'MGKKRKLQLVEAGQHDIQQSQETELGRGTIKDNALKAAVTSQLFRTRVVKAKKGKGSFQRKGKHAGRESYSMAA' A
#
# COMPACT_ATOMS: atom_id res chain seq x y z
N MET A 1 -36.44 -16.46 -51.21
CA MET A 1 -35.01 -16.59 -50.87
C MET A 1 -34.60 -15.47 -49.91
N GLY A 2 -34.99 -15.57 -48.63
CA GLY A 2 -34.65 -14.54 -47.63
C GLY A 2 -33.27 -14.80 -47.04
N LYS A 3 -32.31 -13.89 -47.24
CA LYS A 3 -31.02 -13.93 -46.53
C LYS A 3 -31.26 -13.72 -45.04
N LYS A 4 -31.14 -14.79 -44.24
CA LYS A 4 -31.15 -14.70 -42.78
C LYS A 4 -29.88 -13.96 -42.34
N ARG A 5 -30.05 -12.76 -41.79
CA ARG A 5 -28.95 -11.99 -41.16
C ARG A 5 -28.54 -12.73 -39.89
N LYS A 6 -27.30 -13.21 -39.86
CA LYS A 6 -26.66 -13.79 -38.67
C LYS A 6 -26.52 -12.67 -37.64
N LEU A 7 -27.22 -12.77 -36.51
CA LEU A 7 -26.99 -11.93 -35.35
C LEU A 7 -25.60 -12.29 -34.81
N GLN A 8 -24.65 -11.37 -34.89
CA GLN A 8 -23.37 -11.49 -34.22
C GLN A 8 -23.58 -11.16 -32.74
N LEU A 9 -23.41 -12.16 -31.89
CA LEU A 9 -23.33 -11.98 -30.45
C LEU A 9 -21.96 -11.32 -30.16
N VAL A 10 -21.97 -10.01 -29.92
CA VAL A 10 -20.81 -9.30 -29.39
C VAL A 10 -20.95 -9.33 -27.88
N GLU A 11 -20.43 -10.39 -27.25
CA GLU A 11 -20.18 -10.33 -25.81
C GLU A 11 -18.84 -9.60 -25.60
N ALA A 12 -18.95 -8.28 -25.46
CA ALA A 12 -17.92 -7.47 -24.85
C ALA A 12 -17.85 -7.80 -23.35
N GLY A 13 -17.29 -8.96 -23.03
CA GLY A 13 -16.85 -9.29 -21.69
C GLY A 13 -15.49 -8.66 -21.45
N GLN A 14 -15.47 -7.39 -21.03
CA GLN A 14 -14.29 -6.82 -20.41
C GLN A 14 -14.08 -7.55 -19.08
N HIS A 15 -13.17 -8.53 -19.06
CA HIS A 15 -12.65 -9.04 -17.81
C HIS A 15 -11.77 -7.94 -17.21
N ASP A 16 -12.27 -7.26 -16.19
CA ASP A 16 -11.49 -6.34 -15.39
C ASP A 16 -10.20 -7.04 -14.96
N ILE A 17 -9.07 -6.55 -15.46
CA ILE A 17 -7.75 -6.98 -15.02
C ILE A 17 -7.59 -6.47 -13.59
N GLN A 18 -8.02 -7.25 -12.62
CA GLN A 18 -7.68 -7.05 -11.22
C GLN A 18 -6.18 -7.29 -11.10
N GLN A 19 -5.39 -6.22 -11.15
CA GLN A 19 -3.97 -6.28 -10.84
C GLN A 19 -3.82 -6.77 -9.38
N SER A 20 -3.54 -8.05 -9.21
CA SER A 20 -3.10 -8.61 -7.95
C SER A 20 -1.75 -8.01 -7.60
N GLN A 21 -1.70 -7.13 -6.60
CA GLN A 21 -0.45 -6.65 -6.04
C GLN A 21 0.17 -7.76 -5.20
N GLU A 22 1.16 -8.47 -5.76
CA GLU A 22 1.93 -9.46 -5.02
C GLU A 22 2.89 -8.76 -4.06
N THR A 23 2.85 -9.14 -2.78
CA THR A 23 3.77 -8.62 -1.76
C THR A 23 4.78 -9.68 -1.38
N GLU A 24 6.07 -9.34 -1.44
CA GLU A 24 7.14 -10.24 -1.02
C GLU A 24 7.15 -10.42 0.51
N LEU A 25 6.92 -11.64 0.99
CA LEU A 25 6.86 -11.97 2.42
C LEU A 25 8.22 -12.38 3.02
N GLY A 26 9.23 -12.66 2.19
CA GLY A 26 10.57 -13.08 2.63
C GLY A 26 10.62 -14.44 3.35
N ARG A 27 9.59 -15.29 3.19
CA ARG A 27 9.49 -16.62 3.85
C ARG A 27 9.71 -17.81 2.91
N GLY A 28 10.11 -17.55 1.66
CA GLY A 28 10.24 -18.59 0.63
C GLY A 28 8.90 -19.25 0.30
N THR A 29 8.94 -20.53 -0.06
CA THR A 29 7.73 -21.31 -0.38
C THR A 29 7.01 -21.74 0.89
N ILE A 30 5.78 -21.25 1.07
CA ILE A 30 4.95 -21.57 2.24
C ILE A 30 4.25 -22.91 1.98
N LYS A 31 4.47 -23.91 2.85
CA LYS A 31 3.90 -25.26 2.71
C LYS A 31 2.66 -25.50 3.56
N ASP A 32 2.60 -24.90 4.75
CA ASP A 32 1.53 -25.19 5.72
C ASP A 32 0.39 -24.16 5.68
N ASN A 33 0.62 -22.94 6.19
CA ASN A 33 -0.42 -21.92 6.32
C ASN A 33 0.07 -20.53 5.86
N ALA A 34 -0.62 -19.99 4.85
CA ALA A 34 -0.33 -18.69 4.25
C ALA A 34 -0.51 -17.51 5.22
N LEU A 35 -1.60 -17.49 6.00
CA LEU A 35 -1.89 -16.39 6.92
C LEU A 35 -0.88 -16.34 8.07
N LYS A 36 -0.47 -17.49 8.61
CA LYS A 36 0.56 -17.57 9.66
C LYS A 36 1.90 -17.03 9.16
N ALA A 37 2.28 -17.39 7.94
CA ALA A 37 3.49 -16.87 7.30
C ALA A 37 3.39 -15.37 7.04
N ALA A 38 2.23 -14.89 6.57
CA ALA A 38 1.97 -13.48 6.35
C ALA A 38 2.08 -12.68 7.65
N VAL A 39 1.33 -13.02 8.70
CA VAL A 39 1.31 -12.31 9.99
C VAL A 39 2.69 -12.19 10.63
N THR A 40 3.55 -13.19 10.45
CA THR A 40 4.91 -13.19 11.02
C THR A 40 5.96 -12.53 10.10
N SER A 41 5.58 -12.17 8.87
CA SER A 41 6.47 -11.49 7.92
C SER A 41 6.74 -10.03 8.30
N GLN A 42 7.66 -9.39 7.59
CA GLN A 42 8.02 -7.98 7.77
C GLN A 42 6.84 -7.02 7.56
N LEU A 43 5.84 -7.44 6.78
CA LEU A 43 4.68 -6.61 6.44
C LEU A 43 3.86 -6.24 7.69
N PHE A 44 3.69 -7.19 8.61
CA PHE A 44 2.86 -7.04 9.82
C PHE A 44 3.68 -6.84 11.10
N ARG A 45 4.80 -6.10 11.03
CA ARG A 45 5.57 -5.74 12.23
C ARG A 45 4.87 -4.65 13.07
N THR A 46 5.07 -4.72 14.38
CA THR A 46 4.66 -3.65 15.30
C THR A 46 5.41 -2.35 14.97
N ARG A 47 4.68 -1.28 14.66
CA ARG A 47 5.26 0.04 14.40
C ARG A 47 5.30 0.86 15.68
N VAL A 48 6.47 1.40 16.02
CA VAL A 48 6.65 2.29 17.17
C VAL A 48 6.77 3.72 16.68
N VAL A 49 5.90 4.60 17.17
CA VAL A 49 5.95 6.03 16.86
C VAL A 49 6.82 6.74 17.88
N LYS A 50 7.64 7.70 17.43
CA LYS A 50 8.42 8.53 18.33
C LYS A 50 7.50 9.45 19.14
N ALA A 51 7.62 9.38 20.47
CA ALA A 51 6.86 10.24 21.36
C ALA A 51 7.23 11.73 21.17
N LYS A 52 6.26 12.63 21.37
CA LYS A 52 6.46 14.08 21.28
C LYS A 52 7.14 14.68 22.53
N LYS A 53 6.96 14.05 23.70
CA LYS A 53 7.53 14.48 25.00
C LYS A 53 7.93 13.25 25.82
N GLY A 54 8.90 13.40 26.72
CA GLY A 54 9.35 12.35 27.63
C GLY A 54 10.54 11.52 27.11
N LYS A 55 10.59 10.23 27.47
CA LYS A 55 11.70 9.35 27.07
C LYS A 55 11.70 9.13 25.56
N GLY A 56 12.87 9.29 24.94
CA GLY A 56 13.03 9.07 23.49
C GLY A 56 12.43 10.16 22.60
N SER A 57 11.90 11.26 23.16
CA SER A 57 11.30 12.35 22.38
C SER A 57 12.32 13.38 21.87
N PHE A 58 13.52 13.46 22.46
CA PHE A 58 14.53 14.44 22.09
C PHE A 58 14.93 14.33 20.61
N GLN A 59 14.95 15.46 19.91
CA GLN A 59 15.40 15.59 18.52
C GLN A 59 16.46 16.69 18.46
N ARG A 60 17.65 16.38 17.92
CA ARG A 60 18.75 17.36 17.82
C ARG A 60 18.42 18.54 16.92
N LYS A 61 17.64 18.30 15.85
CA LYS A 61 17.14 19.31 14.92
C LYS A 61 15.62 19.20 14.88
N GLY A 62 14.93 20.32 15.16
CA GLY A 62 13.48 20.41 15.00
C GLY A 62 13.09 20.48 13.52
N LYS A 63 11.80 20.26 13.23
CA LYS A 63 11.26 20.28 11.85
C LYS A 63 11.53 21.61 11.12
N HIS A 64 11.58 22.72 11.85
CA HIS A 64 11.72 24.07 11.30
C HIS A 64 12.97 24.80 11.84
N ALA A 65 14.07 24.08 12.07
CA ALA A 65 15.31 24.71 12.51
C ALA A 65 15.82 25.70 11.44
N GLY A 66 16.03 26.96 11.81
CA GLY A 66 16.54 28.01 10.92
C GLY A 66 15.50 28.71 10.05
N ARG A 67 14.20 28.42 10.22
CA ARG A 67 13.11 29.16 9.55
C ARG A 67 12.47 30.11 10.55
N GLU A 68 12.50 31.42 10.27
CA GLU A 68 11.77 32.40 11.06
C GLU A 68 10.27 32.15 10.91
N SER A 69 9.53 32.22 12.02
CA SER A 69 8.08 31.97 12.07
C SER A 69 7.25 33.09 11.42
N TYR A 70 7.85 34.25 11.11
CA TYR A 70 7.15 35.47 10.71
C TYR A 70 7.88 36.25 9.61
N SER A 71 7.96 35.73 8.38
CA SER A 71 8.40 36.51 7.21
C SER A 71 7.25 36.88 6.25
N MET A 72 6.00 36.89 6.73
CA MET A 72 4.82 37.32 5.94
C MET A 72 3.85 38.19 6.76
N ALA A 73 4.35 39.29 7.33
CA ALA A 73 3.51 40.38 7.83
C ALA A 73 4.31 41.70 7.84
N ALA A 74 4.48 42.29 6.66
CA ALA A 74 4.80 43.71 6.48
C ALA A 74 4.30 44.13 5.09
#